data_AF-A0A3C1GQZ1-F1
#
_entry.id   AF-A0A3C1GQZ1-F1
#
_cell.length_a   1.000
_cell.length_b   1.000
_cell.length_c   1.000
_cell.angle_alpha   90.00
_cell.angle_beta   90.00
_cell.angle_gamma   90.00
#
_symmetry.space_group_name_H-M   'P 1'
#
loop_
_entity.id
_entity.type
_entity.pdbx_description
1 polymer ?
#
loop_
_entity_poly.entity_id
_entity_poly.type
_entity_poly.pdbx_seq_one_letter_code
_entity_poly.pdbx_strand_id
1 'polypeptide(L)'
;EIVDDSGDAIKGASTFKNDYTSYNLLLGWDYSTLDRPVFPTKGMSHSVDATIGFGDADYQKAIYRGNVYYPIYKDVIARGYTKLGYGNDLPFYENFYAGGYGSVRGYESSSLGPRSKAYSDAVLGRDRIRDEEVGGNALASFGTELILPMPFKGDWADQVRPVLFAEGGQVFDTTDREDRNFVDPVTGERPVDTDGNPVDVPLLTQDNDLRFSAGAGVTWYTPIGPISISYAVPIGDKEGDETEKVQFQIGSTF
;
A
#
# COMPACT_ATOMS: atom_id res chain seq x y z
N GLU A 1 11.22 -26.99 -6.66
CA GLU A 1 12.66 -27.18 -6.90
C GLU A 1 13.18 -25.83 -7.39
N ILE A 2 14.01 -25.16 -6.59
CA ILE A 2 14.67 -23.93 -7.06
C ILE A 2 15.83 -24.40 -7.91
N VAL A 3 15.86 -23.88 -9.13
CA VAL A 3 16.82 -24.23 -10.16
C VAL A 3 17.70 -23.00 -10.35
N ASP A 4 19.02 -23.17 -10.41
CA ASP A 4 19.90 -22.05 -10.74
C ASP A 4 19.70 -21.59 -12.21
N ASP A 5 20.32 -20.48 -12.59
CA ASP A 5 20.26 -19.96 -13.97
C ASP A 5 20.85 -20.95 -15.02
N SER A 6 21.49 -22.03 -14.55
CA SER A 6 22.08 -23.11 -15.33
C SER A 6 21.13 -24.31 -15.51
N GLY A 7 19.99 -24.34 -14.82
CA GLY A 7 19.06 -25.48 -14.87
C GLY A 7 19.37 -26.58 -13.84
N ASP A 8 20.31 -26.38 -12.92
CA ASP A 8 20.65 -27.35 -11.88
C ASP A 8 19.85 -27.12 -10.60
N ALA A 9 19.34 -28.21 -10.03
CA ALA A 9 18.62 -28.19 -8.76
C ALA A 9 19.55 -27.76 -7.63
N ILE A 10 19.20 -26.68 -6.93
CA ILE A 10 19.97 -26.18 -5.78
C ILE A 10 19.79 -27.17 -4.61
N LYS A 11 20.76 -28.09 -4.45
CA LYS A 11 20.79 -29.03 -3.33
C LYS A 11 20.99 -28.29 -2.02
N GLY A 12 20.05 -28.46 -1.09
CA GLY A 12 20.07 -27.82 0.25
C GLY A 12 19.07 -26.68 0.43
N ALA A 13 18.30 -26.32 -0.61
CA ALA A 13 17.16 -25.42 -0.45
C ALA A 13 15.95 -26.18 0.11
N SER A 14 15.49 -25.82 1.30
CA SER A 14 14.22 -26.30 1.85
C SER A 14 13.09 -25.78 0.97
N THR A 15 12.46 -26.67 0.20
CA THR A 15 11.26 -26.32 -0.57
C THR A 15 10.03 -26.73 0.23
N PHE A 16 9.20 -25.76 0.60
CA PHE A 16 7.90 -26.01 1.20
C PHE A 16 6.87 -26.15 0.08
N LYS A 17 6.22 -27.31 0.00
CA LYS A 17 5.06 -27.51 -0.88
C LYS A 17 3.86 -27.82 0.01
N ASN A 18 2.88 -26.93 -0.02
CA ASN A 18 1.58 -27.19 0.57
C ASN A 18 0.52 -26.95 -0.49
N ASP A 19 -0.46 -27.85 -0.58
CA ASP A 19 -1.63 -27.63 -1.40
C ASP A 19 -2.60 -26.76 -0.59
N TYR A 20 -3.14 -25.71 -1.22
CA TYR A 20 -3.91 -24.69 -0.53
C TYR A 20 -5.20 -24.42 -1.30
N THR A 21 -6.34 -24.63 -0.66
CA THR A 21 -7.68 -24.40 -1.21
C THR A 21 -8.43 -23.40 -0.34
N SER A 22 -8.71 -22.23 -0.89
CA SER A 22 -9.57 -21.23 -0.28
C SER A 22 -10.77 -20.91 -1.17
N TYR A 23 -11.88 -20.61 -0.52
CA TYR A 23 -13.09 -20.14 -1.15
C TYR A 23 -13.40 -18.76 -0.60
N ASN A 24 -13.76 -17.82 -1.47
CA ASN A 24 -14.05 -16.45 -1.08
C ASN A 24 -15.50 -16.10 -1.44
N LEU A 25 -16.23 -15.56 -0.47
CA LEU A 25 -17.48 -14.84 -0.71
C LEU A 25 -17.16 -13.35 -0.82
N LEU A 26 -17.52 -12.74 -1.95
CA LEU A 26 -17.27 -11.32 -2.23
C LEU A 26 -18.60 -10.56 -2.19
N LEU A 27 -18.66 -9.51 -1.36
CA LEU A 27 -19.79 -8.62 -1.22
C LEU A 27 -19.35 -7.19 -1.56
N GLY A 28 -20.12 -6.49 -2.38
CA GLY A 28 -19.82 -5.13 -2.81
C GLY A 28 -21.05 -4.23 -2.67
N TRP A 29 -20.83 -3.00 -2.21
CA TRP A 29 -21.81 -1.92 -2.24
C TRP A 29 -21.18 -0.66 -2.83
N ASP A 30 -21.79 -0.14 -3.88
CA ASP A 30 -21.36 1.07 -4.57
C ASP A 30 -22.48 2.11 -4.56
N TYR A 31 -22.11 3.35 -4.26
CA TYR A 31 -22.98 4.51 -4.33
C TYR A 31 -22.24 5.66 -5.01
N SER A 32 -22.87 6.28 -6.00
CA SER A 32 -22.27 7.40 -6.73
C SER A 32 -23.31 8.46 -7.09
N THR A 33 -22.93 9.72 -6.86
CA THR A 33 -23.64 10.94 -7.27
C THR A 33 -22.76 11.84 -8.14
N LEU A 34 -21.62 11.30 -8.61
CA LEU A 34 -20.68 12.03 -9.44
C LEU A 34 -21.36 12.53 -10.72
N ASP A 35 -21.08 13.78 -11.07
CA ASP A 35 -21.66 14.42 -12.27
C ASP A 35 -21.17 13.82 -13.58
N ARG A 36 -19.98 13.21 -13.56
CA ARG A 36 -19.36 12.55 -14.71
C ARG A 36 -18.40 11.46 -14.21
N PRO A 37 -18.25 10.36 -14.96
CA PRO A 37 -17.39 9.24 -14.56
C PRO A 37 -15.90 9.56 -14.71
N VAL A 38 -15.53 10.31 -15.74
CA VAL A 38 -14.14 10.76 -15.97
C VAL A 38 -14.06 12.24 -15.63
N PHE A 39 -13.04 12.59 -14.86
CA PHE A 39 -12.85 13.95 -14.37
C PHE A 39 -14.09 14.56 -13.67
N PRO A 40 -14.61 13.93 -12.61
CA PRO A 40 -15.71 14.51 -11.82
C PRO A 40 -15.40 15.92 -11.32
N THR A 41 -16.44 16.71 -11.15
CA THR A 41 -16.34 18.08 -10.60
C THR A 41 -17.28 18.36 -9.44
N LYS A 42 -18.30 17.51 -9.23
CA LYS A 42 -19.19 17.58 -8.08
C LYS A 42 -19.74 16.20 -7.73
N GLY A 43 -20.18 16.06 -6.49
CA GLY A 43 -20.80 14.83 -5.98
C GLY A 43 -19.81 13.96 -5.24
N MET A 44 -20.22 12.74 -4.92
CA MET A 44 -19.42 11.79 -4.14
C MET A 44 -19.57 10.37 -4.69
N SER A 45 -18.55 9.55 -4.46
CA SER A 45 -18.63 8.11 -4.63
C SER A 45 -18.13 7.40 -3.38
N HIS A 46 -18.79 6.31 -3.05
CA HIS A 46 -18.47 5.45 -1.93
C HIS A 46 -18.53 4.00 -2.43
N SER A 47 -17.51 3.22 -2.11
CA SER A 47 -17.53 1.78 -2.31
C SER A 47 -17.13 1.07 -1.02
N VAL A 48 -17.84 -0.02 -0.71
CA VAL A 48 -17.52 -0.93 0.38
C VAL A 48 -17.41 -2.32 -0.21
N ASP A 49 -16.23 -2.91 -0.10
CA ASP A 49 -15.97 -4.29 -0.48
C ASP A 49 -15.74 -5.11 0.79
N ALA A 50 -16.38 -6.27 0.89
CA ALA A 50 -16.14 -7.24 1.95
C ALA A 50 -15.84 -8.62 1.35
N THR A 51 -14.77 -9.24 1.83
CA THR A 51 -14.37 -10.61 1.49
C THR A 51 -14.47 -11.46 2.74
N ILE A 52 -15.13 -12.61 2.62
CA ILE A 52 -15.13 -13.66 3.65
C ILE A 52 -14.45 -14.88 3.03
N GLY A 53 -13.24 -15.17 3.48
CA GLY A 53 -12.49 -16.36 3.09
C GLY A 53 -12.81 -17.53 4.01
N PHE A 54 -12.86 -18.73 3.43
CA PHE A 54 -13.04 -19.98 4.17
C PHE A 54 -12.31 -21.14 3.49
N GLY A 55 -12.01 -22.20 4.26
CA GLY A 55 -11.25 -23.36 3.79
C GLY A 55 -9.92 -23.44 4.52
N ASP A 56 -8.80 -23.41 3.79
CA ASP A 56 -7.47 -23.44 4.41
C ASP A 56 -7.03 -22.07 4.99
N ALA A 57 -7.75 -20.98 4.71
CA ALA A 57 -7.74 -19.79 5.57
C ALA A 57 -9.15 -19.25 5.74
N ASP A 58 -9.50 -19.06 7.01
CA ASP A 58 -10.70 -18.38 7.44
C ASP A 58 -10.32 -16.93 7.80
N TYR A 59 -10.80 -15.97 7.01
CA TYR A 59 -10.49 -14.56 7.23
C TYR A 59 -11.64 -13.67 6.81
N GLN A 60 -11.69 -12.45 7.34
CA GLN A 60 -12.56 -11.40 6.83
C GLN A 60 -11.73 -10.19 6.43
N LYS A 61 -12.11 -9.55 5.33
CA LYS A 61 -11.49 -8.31 4.86
C LYS A 61 -12.58 -7.33 4.48
N ALA A 62 -12.44 -6.08 4.90
CA ALA A 62 -13.31 -4.98 4.51
C ALA A 62 -12.47 -3.82 3.98
N ILE A 63 -12.90 -3.24 2.87
CA ILE A 63 -12.27 -2.09 2.24
C ILE A 63 -13.34 -1.05 1.98
N TYR A 64 -13.12 0.16 2.46
CA TYR A 64 -13.95 1.31 2.14
C TYR A 64 -13.14 2.30 1.31
N ARG A 65 -13.70 2.76 0.18
CA ARG A 65 -13.15 3.87 -0.61
C ARG A 65 -14.18 4.98 -0.68
N GLY A 66 -13.76 6.20 -0.41
CA GLY A 66 -14.60 7.39 -0.49
C GLY A 66 -13.94 8.46 -1.35
N ASN A 67 -14.72 9.13 -2.19
CA ASN A 67 -14.33 10.33 -2.92
C ASN A 67 -15.45 11.36 -2.81
N VAL A 68 -15.09 12.61 -2.61
CA VAL A 68 -16.02 13.75 -2.65
C VAL A 68 -15.40 14.86 -3.47
N TYR A 69 -16.20 15.47 -4.34
CA TYR A 69 -15.82 16.59 -5.20
C TYR A 69 -16.75 17.76 -4.91
N TYR A 70 -16.16 18.92 -4.67
CA TYR A 70 -16.88 20.14 -4.36
C TYR A 70 -16.30 21.32 -5.17
N PRO A 71 -17.07 21.93 -6.08
CA PRO A 71 -16.63 23.12 -6.80
C PRO A 71 -16.61 24.31 -5.84
N ILE A 72 -15.43 24.88 -5.59
CA ILE A 72 -15.27 25.96 -4.61
C ILE A 72 -15.46 27.33 -5.27
N TYR A 73 -14.79 27.56 -6.40
CA TYR A 73 -14.80 28.85 -7.07
C TYR A 73 -14.46 28.73 -8.54
N LYS A 74 -15.36 29.22 -9.42
CA LYS A 74 -15.23 29.08 -10.88
C LYS A 74 -14.94 27.62 -11.23
N ASP A 75 -13.77 27.37 -11.82
CA ASP A 75 -13.32 26.06 -12.29
C ASP A 75 -12.37 25.37 -11.29
N VAL A 76 -12.19 25.91 -10.09
CA VAL A 76 -11.42 25.29 -9.00
C VAL A 76 -12.30 24.33 -8.22
N ILE A 77 -11.87 23.06 -8.13
CA ILE A 77 -12.59 21.99 -7.43
C ILE A 77 -11.73 21.46 -6.30
N ALA A 78 -12.29 21.33 -5.10
CA ALA A 78 -11.68 20.51 -4.07
C ALA A 78 -12.16 19.07 -4.18
N ARG A 79 -11.24 18.13 -4.04
CA ARG A 79 -11.50 16.72 -3.90
C ARG A 79 -10.98 16.26 -2.54
N GLY A 80 -11.80 15.52 -1.81
CA GLY A 80 -11.36 14.72 -0.67
C GLY A 80 -11.45 13.24 -1.04
N TYR A 81 -10.49 12.43 -0.63
CA TYR A 81 -10.53 10.99 -0.84
C TYR A 81 -9.97 10.24 0.36
N THR A 82 -10.43 9.00 0.52
CA THR A 82 -9.93 8.09 1.56
C THR A 82 -10.05 6.65 1.13
N LYS A 83 -9.14 5.82 1.63
CA LYS A 83 -9.16 4.37 1.55
C LYS A 83 -8.88 3.83 2.95
N LEU A 84 -9.86 3.14 3.51
CA LEU A 84 -9.75 2.46 4.79
C LEU A 84 -9.81 0.96 4.55
N GLY A 85 -9.00 0.19 5.26
CA GLY A 85 -8.96 -1.26 5.18
C GLY A 85 -8.80 -1.86 6.55
N TYR A 86 -9.50 -2.97 6.79
CA TYR A 86 -9.28 -3.81 7.95
C TYR A 86 -9.53 -5.25 7.56
N GLY A 87 -8.78 -6.18 8.14
CA GLY A 87 -9.11 -7.58 8.08
C GLY A 87 -8.73 -8.34 9.33
N ASN A 88 -9.56 -9.33 9.64
CA ASN A 88 -9.38 -10.25 10.75
C ASN A 88 -8.77 -11.54 10.22
N ASP A 89 -7.70 -12.01 10.88
CA ASP A 89 -6.96 -13.23 10.52
C ASP A 89 -6.49 -13.26 9.06
N LEU A 90 -6.08 -12.10 8.53
CA LEU A 90 -5.63 -12.00 7.15
C LEU A 90 -4.38 -12.86 6.90
N PRO A 91 -4.41 -13.74 5.89
CA PRO A 91 -3.20 -14.37 5.41
C PRO A 91 -2.30 -13.30 4.76
N PHE A 92 -0.99 -13.51 4.81
CA PHE A 92 -0.01 -12.48 4.40
C PHE A 92 -0.20 -11.99 2.95
N TYR A 93 -0.67 -12.84 2.04
CA TYR A 93 -0.92 -12.48 0.64
C TYR A 93 -2.19 -11.62 0.46
N GLU A 94 -3.00 -11.46 1.51
CA GLU A 94 -4.14 -10.54 1.56
C GLU A 94 -3.84 -9.26 2.34
N ASN A 95 -2.59 -9.02 2.74
CA ASN A 95 -2.22 -7.81 3.46
C ASN A 95 -2.51 -6.53 2.66
N PHE A 96 -2.68 -5.44 3.38
CA PHE A 96 -2.73 -4.10 2.81
C PHE A 96 -1.33 -3.52 2.66
N TYR A 97 -1.18 -2.63 1.69
CA TYR A 97 0.05 -1.90 1.39
C TYR A 97 -0.25 -0.41 1.15
N ALA A 98 0.71 0.45 1.50
CA ALA A 98 0.64 1.89 1.30
C ALA A 98 2.00 2.46 0.84
N GLY A 99 1.99 3.70 0.37
CA GLY A 99 3.10 4.30 -0.37
C GLY A 99 2.91 4.15 -1.87
N GLY A 100 3.36 5.16 -2.63
CA GLY A 100 3.17 5.24 -4.07
C GLY A 100 1.87 5.89 -4.52
N TYR A 101 1.69 5.91 -5.84
CA TYR A 101 0.52 6.50 -6.49
C TYR A 101 -0.77 5.79 -6.06
N GLY A 102 -1.82 6.55 -5.73
CA GLY A 102 -3.09 5.99 -5.24
C GLY A 102 -3.11 5.64 -3.75
N SER A 103 -2.04 5.93 -3.01
CA SER A 103 -1.99 5.84 -1.55
C SER A 103 -1.36 7.11 -0.93
N VAL A 104 -0.04 7.20 -0.88
CA VAL A 104 0.71 8.35 -0.35
C VAL A 104 1.89 8.59 -1.29
N ARG A 105 1.74 9.51 -2.24
CA ARG A 105 2.79 9.86 -3.21
C ARG A 105 3.97 10.47 -2.47
N GLY A 106 5.16 10.30 -3.04
CA GLY A 106 6.41 10.72 -2.39
C GLY A 106 7.07 9.63 -1.58
N TYR A 107 6.32 8.60 -1.18
CA TYR A 107 6.86 7.34 -0.67
C TYR A 107 6.88 6.30 -1.78
N GLU A 108 7.87 5.41 -1.74
CA GLU A 108 7.99 4.29 -2.68
C GLU A 108 6.77 3.37 -2.59
N SER A 109 6.46 2.69 -3.70
CA SER A 109 5.28 1.83 -3.78
C SER A 109 5.34 0.70 -2.75
N SER A 110 4.31 0.59 -1.91
CA SER A 110 4.21 -0.43 -0.86
C SER A 110 5.28 -0.33 0.26
N SER A 111 6.00 0.79 0.37
CA SER A 111 7.07 0.96 1.36
C SER A 111 6.59 1.29 2.78
N LEU A 112 5.33 1.72 2.92
CA LEU A 112 4.76 2.13 4.20
C LEU A 112 4.06 0.96 4.89
N GLY A 113 4.49 0.67 6.11
CA GLY A 113 3.82 -0.28 6.98
C GLY A 113 4.76 -1.13 7.79
N PRO A 114 4.25 -2.27 8.29
CA PRO A 114 5.00 -3.20 9.10
C PRO A 114 6.07 -3.91 8.28
N ARG A 115 7.22 -4.18 8.92
CA ARG A 115 8.39 -4.79 8.31
C ARG A 115 8.82 -6.03 9.08
N SER A 116 9.44 -6.99 8.39
CA SER A 116 9.99 -8.21 8.98
C SER A 116 11.45 -8.37 8.58
N LYS A 117 12.26 -8.97 9.45
CA LYS A 117 13.61 -9.37 9.04
C LYS A 117 13.53 -10.45 7.96
N ALA A 118 14.42 -10.35 6.98
CA ALA A 118 14.63 -11.43 6.02
C ALA A 118 15.02 -12.72 6.77
N TYR A 119 14.50 -13.87 6.33
CA TYR A 119 14.72 -15.17 6.98
C TYR A 119 16.19 -15.43 7.32
N SER A 120 17.09 -15.20 6.34
CA SER A 120 18.53 -15.42 6.51
C SER A 120 19.18 -14.56 7.60
N ASP A 121 18.66 -13.35 7.84
CA ASP A 121 19.18 -12.45 8.86
C ASP A 121 18.56 -12.76 10.23
N ALA A 122 17.27 -13.15 10.24
CA ALA A 122 16.57 -13.61 11.45
C ALA A 122 17.26 -14.83 12.07
N VAL A 123 17.54 -15.88 11.29
CA VAL A 123 18.21 -17.11 11.77
C VAL A 123 19.63 -16.83 12.29
N LEU A 124 20.33 -15.87 11.68
CA LEU A 124 21.69 -15.49 12.10
C LEU A 124 21.73 -14.49 13.25
N GLY A 125 20.56 -14.04 13.77
CA GLY A 125 20.48 -13.01 14.80
C GLY A 125 21.12 -11.69 14.38
N ARG A 126 21.18 -11.40 13.07
CA ARG A 126 21.85 -10.20 12.55
C ARG A 126 20.88 -9.04 12.44
N ASP A 127 21.41 -7.85 12.67
CA ASP A 127 20.78 -6.60 12.24
C ASP A 127 21.43 -6.17 10.93
N ARG A 128 20.72 -6.38 9.82
CA ARG A 128 21.03 -5.67 8.58
C ARG A 128 20.18 -4.41 8.51
N ILE A 129 20.66 -3.44 7.73
CA ILE A 129 20.06 -2.10 7.65
C ILE A 129 18.64 -2.11 7.06
N ARG A 130 18.22 -3.17 6.35
CA ARG A 130 16.95 -3.18 5.63
C ARG A 130 16.09 -4.41 5.93
N ASP A 131 15.01 -4.16 6.65
CA ASP A 131 13.90 -5.10 6.83
C ASP A 131 13.01 -5.15 5.56
N GLU A 132 12.25 -6.22 5.39
CA GLU A 132 11.35 -6.45 4.26
C GLU A 132 9.95 -5.91 4.57
N GLU A 133 9.33 -5.21 3.63
CA GLU A 133 7.95 -4.74 3.75
C GLU A 133 6.98 -5.91 3.57
N VAL A 134 6.26 -6.24 4.63
CA VAL A 134 5.31 -7.37 4.62
C VAL A 134 3.86 -6.93 4.57
N GLY A 135 3.58 -5.63 4.74
CA GLY A 135 2.23 -5.10 4.81
C GLY A 135 1.55 -5.47 6.14
N GLY A 136 0.25 -5.20 6.24
CA GLY A 136 -0.49 -5.37 7.49
C GLY A 136 -1.98 -5.59 7.30
N ASN A 137 -2.68 -5.83 8.41
CA ASN A 137 -4.10 -6.16 8.40
C ASN A 137 -5.04 -4.95 8.55
N ALA A 138 -4.49 -3.75 8.74
CA ALA A 138 -5.25 -2.50 8.73
C ALA A 138 -4.56 -1.44 7.87
N LEU A 139 -5.36 -0.58 7.23
CA LEU A 139 -4.92 0.49 6.36
C LEU A 139 -5.76 1.74 6.61
N ALA A 140 -5.09 2.88 6.71
CA ALA A 140 -5.73 4.18 6.61
C ALA A 140 -4.95 5.04 5.63
N SER A 141 -5.60 5.50 4.56
CA SER A 141 -5.08 6.50 3.64
C SER A 141 -6.16 7.54 3.37
N PHE A 142 -5.76 8.80 3.31
CA PHE A 142 -6.65 9.91 3.03
C PHE A 142 -5.87 11.06 2.39
N GLY A 143 -6.58 11.89 1.64
CA GLY A 143 -5.96 13.04 1.04
C GLY A 143 -6.96 14.05 0.54
N THR A 144 -6.41 15.20 0.19
CA THR A 144 -7.13 16.31 -0.39
C THR A 144 -6.39 16.80 -1.62
N GLU A 145 -7.14 17.13 -2.65
CA GLU A 145 -6.65 17.65 -3.92
C GLU A 145 -7.38 18.95 -4.24
N LEU A 146 -6.62 19.97 -4.62
CA LEU A 146 -7.15 21.17 -5.26
C LEU A 146 -6.90 21.06 -6.76
N ILE A 147 -7.96 20.77 -7.50
CA ILE A 147 -7.95 20.68 -8.95
C ILE A 147 -8.05 22.11 -9.50
N LEU A 148 -7.05 22.50 -10.28
CA LEU A 148 -6.90 23.85 -10.81
C LEU A 148 -7.38 23.93 -12.27
N PRO A 149 -7.89 25.11 -12.70
CA PRO A 149 -8.10 25.35 -14.12
C PRO A 149 -6.78 25.37 -14.88
N MET A 150 -6.82 24.90 -16.12
CA MET A 150 -5.67 25.05 -17.03
C MET A 150 -5.41 26.55 -17.30
N PRO A 151 -4.17 27.04 -17.06
CA PRO A 151 -3.86 28.46 -17.22
C PRO A 151 -3.84 28.93 -18.69
N PHE A 152 -3.85 27.98 -19.63
CA PHE A 152 -3.85 28.24 -21.06
C PHE A 152 -5.08 27.63 -21.71
N LYS A 153 -5.65 28.34 -22.69
CA LYS A 153 -6.79 27.86 -23.47
C LYS A 153 -6.32 27.05 -24.67
N GLY A 154 -7.01 25.97 -24.96
CA GLY A 154 -6.82 25.13 -26.15
C GLY A 154 -7.74 23.92 -26.11
N ASP A 155 -7.95 23.27 -27.25
CA ASP A 155 -8.88 22.13 -27.38
C ASP A 155 -8.47 20.91 -26.53
N TRP A 156 -7.21 20.86 -26.09
CA TRP A 156 -6.65 19.83 -25.22
C TRP A 156 -6.81 20.15 -23.72
N ALA A 157 -7.20 21.37 -23.35
CA ALA A 157 -7.19 21.82 -21.96
C ALA A 157 -8.14 20.98 -21.07
N ASP A 158 -9.30 20.57 -21.61
CA ASP A 158 -10.27 19.75 -20.87
C ASP A 158 -9.79 18.30 -20.63
N GLN A 159 -8.72 17.88 -21.31
CA GLN A 159 -8.10 16.57 -21.13
C GLN A 159 -7.01 16.58 -20.05
N VAL A 160 -6.63 17.75 -19.54
CA VAL A 160 -5.53 17.92 -18.59
C VAL A 160 -6.06 18.45 -17.28
N ARG A 161 -5.69 17.77 -16.19
CA ARG A 161 -6.11 18.08 -14.83
C ARG A 161 -4.89 18.33 -13.95
N PRO A 162 -4.46 19.59 -13.78
CA PRO A 162 -3.45 19.94 -12.80
C PRO A 162 -4.04 19.94 -11.40
N VAL A 163 -3.27 19.43 -10.43
CA VAL A 163 -3.68 19.32 -9.03
C VAL A 163 -2.55 19.76 -8.11
N LEU A 164 -2.94 20.39 -7.00
CA LEU A 164 -2.12 20.45 -5.79
C LEU A 164 -2.71 19.46 -4.79
N PHE A 165 -1.90 18.76 -4.03
CA PHE A 165 -2.39 17.76 -3.08
C PHE A 165 -1.65 17.78 -1.76
N ALA A 166 -2.35 17.30 -0.74
CA ALA A 166 -1.78 16.89 0.54
C ALA A 166 -2.48 15.60 0.96
N GLU A 167 -1.69 14.61 1.36
CA GLU A 167 -2.18 13.27 1.65
C GLU A 167 -1.40 12.65 2.80
N GLY A 168 -1.98 11.61 3.38
CA GLY A 168 -1.32 10.83 4.40
C GLY A 168 -1.92 9.45 4.53
N GLY A 169 -1.16 8.56 5.14
CA GLY A 169 -1.58 7.20 5.36
C GLY A 169 -0.52 6.34 6.01
N GLN A 170 -0.96 5.15 6.42
CA GLN A 170 -0.13 4.12 7.01
C GLN A 170 -0.85 2.77 6.97
N VAL A 171 -0.06 1.70 6.99
CA VAL A 171 -0.50 0.33 7.18
C VAL A 171 -0.06 -0.16 8.55
N PHE A 172 -0.91 -0.96 9.18
CA PHE A 172 -0.72 -1.47 10.52
C PHE A 172 -1.00 -2.96 10.57
N ASP A 173 -0.25 -3.67 11.40
CA ASP A 173 -0.62 -4.94 12.00
C ASP A 173 -1.23 -4.64 13.38
N THR A 174 -2.37 -5.26 13.64
CA THR A 174 -3.15 -5.09 14.88
C THR A 174 -3.12 -6.35 15.74
N THR A 175 -2.24 -7.31 15.40
CA THR A 175 -2.04 -8.55 16.13
C THR A 175 -0.89 -8.40 17.14
N ASP A 176 -0.54 -9.48 17.84
CA ASP A 176 0.56 -9.54 18.79
C ASP A 176 1.92 -9.86 18.14
N ARG A 177 2.03 -9.80 16.80
CA ARG A 177 3.25 -10.19 16.07
C ARG A 177 4.47 -9.39 16.48
N GLU A 178 4.32 -8.11 16.81
CA GLU A 178 5.43 -7.26 17.28
C GLU A 178 6.00 -7.73 18.64
N ASP A 179 5.17 -8.33 19.50
CA ASP A 179 5.56 -8.83 20.82
C ASP A 179 6.11 -10.28 20.77
N ARG A 180 6.05 -10.93 19.61
CA ARG A 180 6.50 -12.31 19.43
C ARG A 180 7.88 -12.37 18.81
N ASN A 181 8.72 -13.26 19.34
CA ASN A 181 10.07 -13.48 18.81
C ASN A 181 10.09 -14.60 17.76
N PHE A 182 10.92 -14.41 16.75
CA PHE A 182 11.24 -15.38 15.73
C PHE A 182 11.79 -16.67 16.35
N VAL A 183 11.28 -17.78 15.84
CA VAL A 183 11.74 -19.13 16.11
C VAL A 183 11.99 -19.76 14.74
N ASP A 184 13.17 -20.32 14.54
CA ASP A 184 13.52 -20.96 13.28
C ASP A 184 12.53 -22.11 13.03
N PRO A 185 11.75 -22.08 11.93
CA PRO A 185 10.76 -23.11 11.63
C PRO A 185 11.37 -24.47 11.27
N VAL A 186 12.66 -24.52 10.96
CA VAL A 186 13.41 -25.75 10.64
C VAL A 186 13.92 -26.43 11.91
N THR A 187 14.46 -25.66 12.86
CA THR A 187 15.08 -26.20 14.09
C THR A 187 14.19 -26.13 15.32
N GLY A 188 13.22 -25.21 15.34
CA GLY A 188 12.40 -24.89 16.52
C GLY A 188 13.15 -24.07 17.57
N GLU A 189 14.34 -23.55 17.25
CA GLU A 189 15.21 -22.83 18.19
C GLU A 189 15.19 -21.32 17.90
N ARG A 190 15.53 -20.52 18.93
CA ARG A 190 15.73 -19.08 18.77
C ARG A 190 17.12 -18.80 18.18
N PRO A 191 17.30 -17.71 17.42
CA PRO A 191 18.61 -17.25 17.00
C PRO A 191 19.53 -17.02 18.20
N VAL A 192 20.82 -17.27 18.02
CA VAL A 192 21.85 -17.03 19.03
C VAL A 192 22.94 -16.10 18.50
N ASP A 193 23.56 -15.34 19.39
CA ASP A 193 24.70 -14.48 19.06
C ASP A 193 25.99 -15.29 18.87
N THR A 194 27.12 -14.61 18.64
CA THR A 194 28.43 -15.25 18.42
C THR A 194 28.91 -16.03 19.66
N ASP A 195 28.42 -15.68 20.85
CA ASP A 195 28.77 -16.28 22.13
C ASP A 195 27.78 -17.39 22.54
N GLY A 196 26.74 -17.65 21.73
CA GLY A 196 25.72 -18.67 21.97
C GLY A 196 24.55 -18.22 22.86
N ASN A 197 24.40 -16.92 23.13
CA ASN A 197 23.27 -16.41 23.90
C ASN A 197 22.05 -16.18 22.99
N PRO A 198 20.81 -16.46 23.43
CA PRO A 198 19.61 -16.17 22.67
C PRO A 198 19.48 -14.68 22.31
N VAL A 199 19.11 -14.41 21.06
CA VAL A 199 18.82 -13.06 20.55
C VAL A 199 17.32 -12.94 20.32
N ASP A 200 16.71 -11.91 20.88
CA ASP A 200 15.31 -11.58 20.62
C ASP A 200 15.22 -10.84 19.28
N VAL A 201 14.62 -11.51 18.30
CA VAL A 201 14.28 -10.95 17.00
C VAL A 201 12.77 -10.90 16.91
N PRO A 202 12.12 -9.73 16.90
CA PRO A 202 10.66 -9.66 16.76
C PRO A 202 10.23 -10.21 15.39
N LEU A 203 9.04 -10.82 15.31
CA LEU A 203 8.47 -11.29 14.04
C LEU A 203 8.15 -10.13 13.09
N LEU A 204 7.90 -8.95 13.66
CA LEU A 204 7.50 -7.76 12.93
C LEU A 204 7.95 -6.52 13.71
N THR A 205 8.38 -5.49 13.00
CA THR A 205 8.59 -4.14 13.52
C THR A 205 7.59 -3.20 12.84
N GLN A 206 7.03 -2.26 13.59
CA GLN A 206 6.03 -1.34 13.04
C GLN A 206 6.15 0.05 13.62
N ASP A 207 5.82 1.04 12.79
CA ASP A 207 5.64 2.41 13.22
C ASP A 207 4.19 2.83 13.04
N ASN A 208 3.54 3.16 14.16
CA ASN A 208 2.13 3.54 14.21
C ASN A 208 1.87 5.01 13.82
N ASP A 209 2.89 5.79 13.51
CA ASP A 209 2.69 7.16 13.07
C ASP A 209 2.24 7.21 11.60
N LEU A 210 1.31 8.12 11.31
CA LEU A 210 0.90 8.40 9.93
C LEU A 210 2.05 9.08 9.17
N ARG A 211 2.20 8.71 7.89
CA ARG A 211 3.10 9.40 6.98
C ARG A 211 2.33 10.37 6.12
N PHE A 212 2.96 11.50 5.80
CA PHE A 212 2.30 12.58 5.08
C PHE A 212 3.16 13.06 3.93
N SER A 213 2.52 13.60 2.90
CA SER A 213 3.21 14.29 1.81
C SER A 213 2.33 15.40 1.25
N ALA A 214 2.98 16.33 0.56
CA ALA A 214 2.30 17.34 -0.24
C ALA A 214 3.02 17.54 -1.57
N GLY A 215 2.28 17.91 -2.59
CA GLY A 215 2.86 17.98 -3.93
C GLY A 215 1.95 18.59 -4.98
N ALA A 216 2.41 18.48 -6.21
CA ALA A 216 1.69 18.88 -7.40
C ALA A 216 1.72 17.74 -8.42
N GLY A 217 0.65 17.63 -9.20
CA GLY A 217 0.55 16.61 -10.23
C GLY A 217 -0.28 17.07 -11.41
N VAL A 218 -0.19 16.32 -12.49
CA VAL A 218 -0.98 16.51 -13.69
C VAL A 218 -1.45 15.15 -14.17
N THR A 219 -2.75 15.03 -14.44
CA THR A 219 -3.31 13.88 -15.16
C THR A 219 -3.76 14.34 -16.54
N TRP A 220 -3.30 13.67 -17.58
CA TRP A 220 -3.72 13.86 -18.96
C TRP A 220 -4.46 12.62 -19.47
N TYR A 221 -5.70 12.79 -19.91
CA TYR A 221 -6.46 11.73 -20.56
C TYR A 221 -6.08 11.64 -22.05
N THR A 222 -5.32 10.61 -22.42
CA THR A 222 -4.82 10.40 -23.79
C THR A 222 -5.64 9.32 -24.52
N PRO A 223 -5.47 9.14 -25.85
CA PRO A 223 -6.13 8.07 -26.60
C PRO A 223 -5.80 6.65 -26.09
N ILE A 224 -4.67 6.47 -25.41
CA ILE A 224 -4.22 5.19 -24.85
C ILE A 224 -4.56 5.03 -23.36
N GLY A 225 -5.29 6.00 -22.78
CA GLY A 225 -5.67 6.03 -21.37
C GLY A 225 -5.10 7.22 -20.60
N PRO A 226 -5.42 7.33 -19.30
CA PRO A 226 -4.90 8.39 -18.45
C PRO A 226 -3.40 8.19 -18.20
N ILE A 227 -2.66 9.29 -18.28
CA ILE A 227 -1.26 9.39 -17.88
C ILE A 227 -1.20 10.41 -16.75
N SER A 228 -0.64 10.02 -15.61
CA SER A 228 -0.46 10.93 -14.48
C SER A 228 0.99 11.03 -14.09
N ILE A 229 1.44 12.24 -13.75
CA ILE A 229 2.77 12.51 -13.22
C ILE A 229 2.60 13.37 -11.98
N SER A 230 3.36 13.10 -10.92
CA SER A 230 3.38 13.91 -9.70
C SER A 230 4.78 14.14 -9.19
N TYR A 231 4.97 15.31 -8.58
CA TYR A 231 6.09 15.62 -7.71
C TYR A 231 5.56 15.80 -6.28
N ALA A 232 5.98 14.93 -5.37
CA ALA A 232 5.56 14.89 -3.98
C ALA A 232 6.77 15.05 -3.05
N VAL A 233 6.59 15.83 -1.99
CA VAL A 233 7.57 15.98 -0.92
C VAL A 233 7.00 15.29 0.33
N PRO A 234 7.64 14.21 0.81
CA PRO A 234 7.35 13.64 2.13
C PRO A 234 7.50 14.68 3.24
N ILE A 235 6.62 14.62 4.24
CA ILE A 235 6.60 15.52 5.39
C ILE A 235 6.64 14.66 6.65
N GLY A 236 7.77 14.68 7.35
CA GLY A 236 7.97 13.88 8.56
C GLY A 236 8.31 12.42 8.28
N ASP A 237 9.01 12.15 7.17
CA ASP A 237 9.66 10.87 6.94
C ASP A 237 10.68 10.55 8.04
N LYS A 238 10.79 9.26 8.36
CA LYS A 238 11.68 8.75 9.40
C LYS A 238 12.75 7.83 8.81
N GLU A 239 13.74 7.50 9.63
CA GLU A 239 14.70 6.45 9.30
C GLU A 239 13.96 5.14 8.99
N GLY A 240 14.30 4.54 7.84
CA GLY A 240 13.63 3.35 7.31
C GLY A 240 12.55 3.62 6.26
N ASP A 241 12.02 4.84 6.16
CA ASP A 241 11.04 5.19 5.13
C ASP A 241 11.72 5.32 3.75
N GLU A 242 11.21 4.61 2.74
CA GLU A 242 11.70 4.72 1.35
C GLU A 242 10.89 5.77 0.59
N THR A 243 11.58 6.75 -0.01
CA THR A 243 10.95 7.91 -0.67
C THR A 243 11.17 7.94 -2.18
N GLU A 244 10.13 8.28 -2.93
CA GLU A 244 10.14 8.44 -4.39
C GLU A 244 9.36 9.71 -4.76
N LYS A 245 10.09 10.83 -4.94
CA LYS A 245 9.48 12.16 -5.11
C LYS A 245 8.79 12.36 -6.46
N VAL A 246 9.29 11.72 -7.52
CA VAL A 246 8.72 11.81 -8.87
C VAL A 246 8.08 10.47 -9.20
N GLN A 247 6.78 10.49 -9.46
CA GLN A 247 6.02 9.27 -9.75
C GLN A 247 5.19 9.47 -11.02
N PHE A 248 5.08 8.41 -11.81
CA PHE A 248 4.26 8.40 -13.02
C PHE A 248 3.42 7.13 -13.10
N GLN A 249 2.23 7.24 -13.68
CA GLN A 249 1.32 6.12 -13.86
C GLN A 249 0.63 6.22 -15.23
N ILE A 250 0.48 5.09 -15.91
CA ILE A 250 -0.14 5.00 -17.24
C ILE A 250 -1.25 3.95 -17.18
N GLY A 251 -2.44 4.29 -17.69
CA GLY A 251 -3.51 3.31 -17.95
C GLY A 251 -4.43 2.99 -16.77
N SER A 252 -4.20 3.55 -15.58
CA SER A 252 -5.10 3.41 -14.43
C SER A 252 -6.05 4.61 -14.34
N THR A 253 -7.36 4.37 -14.42
CA THR A 253 -8.39 5.35 -14.04
C THR A 253 -8.72 5.16 -12.56
N PHE A 254 -8.66 6.23 -11.77
CA PHE A 254 -9.06 6.27 -10.36
C PHE A 254 -10.54 6.64 -10.19
#